data_AF-A0A3N5N914-F1
#
_entry.id   AF-A0A3N5N914-F1
#
_cell.length_a   1.000
_cell.length_b   1.000
_cell.length_c   1.000
_cell.angle_alpha   90.00
_cell.angle_beta   90.00
_cell.angle_gamma   90.00
#
_symmetry.space_group_name_H-M   'P 1'
#
loop_
_entity.id
_entity.type
_entity.pdbx_description
1 polymer ?
#
loop_
_entity_poly.entity_id
_entity_poly.type
_entity_poly.pdbx_seq_one_letter_code
_entity_poly.pdbx_strand_id
1 'polypeptide(L)'
;ALDEKRLAFAGSSIECHNAAFAPGRQAAAAVRQHDIRLLASDREPPGANAVPGTVLRNIFLGATRDYIVEVGGGVQLRITTAPEADFAPGSNVNLVLPAARCHALIN
;
A
#
# COMPACT_ATOMS: atom_id res chain seq x y z
N ALA A 1 -5.10 6.26 14.44
CA ALA A 1 -6.11 5.20 14.35
C ALA A 1 -7.49 5.81 14.17
N LEU A 2 -8.27 5.29 13.22
CA LEU A 2 -9.65 5.68 13.00
C LEU A 2 -10.58 4.94 13.96
N ASP A 3 -10.33 3.64 14.15
CA ASP A 3 -10.98 2.77 15.13
C ASP A 3 -10.00 1.66 15.56
N GLU A 4 -10.51 0.62 16.22
CA GLU A 4 -9.72 -0.51 16.74
C GLU A 4 -8.98 -1.32 15.66
N LYS A 5 -9.44 -1.26 14.41
CA LYS A 5 -8.89 -2.07 13.30
C LYS A 5 -8.29 -1.24 12.16
N ARG A 6 -8.65 0.05 12.05
CA ARG A 6 -8.33 0.88 10.89
C ARG A 6 -7.42 2.06 11.22
N LEU A 7 -6.50 2.36 10.31
CA LEU A 7 -5.67 3.56 10.32
C LEU A 7 -6.03 4.47 9.13
N ALA A 8 -5.92 5.78 9.34
CA ALA A 8 -5.86 6.74 8.25
C ALA A 8 -4.43 6.77 7.71
N PHE A 9 -4.27 6.62 6.40
CA PHE A 9 -2.97 6.63 5.73
C PHE A 9 -3.13 7.18 4.31
N ALA A 10 -2.35 8.21 3.97
CA ALA A 10 -2.32 8.81 2.63
C ALA A 10 -3.72 9.17 2.07
N GLY A 11 -4.61 9.72 2.91
CA GLY A 11 -5.99 10.05 2.52
C GLY A 11 -6.94 8.85 2.39
N SER A 12 -6.46 7.64 2.66
CA SER A 12 -7.22 6.38 2.61
C SER A 12 -7.37 5.77 4.00
N SER A 13 -8.33 4.85 4.15
CA SER A 13 -8.46 4.01 5.35
C SER A 13 -7.86 2.63 5.05
N ILE A 14 -7.02 2.13 5.95
CA ILE A 14 -6.44 0.78 5.87
C ILE A 14 -6.83 -0.05 7.09
N GLU A 15 -7.46 -1.19 6.86
CA GLU A 15 -7.72 -2.22 7.87
C GLU A 15 -6.47 -3.05 8.12
N CYS A 16 -6.20 -3.36 9.39
CA CYS A 16 -5.03 -4.12 9.82
C CYS A 16 -5.46 -5.41 10.54
N HIS A 17 -4.75 -6.49 10.24
CA HIS A 17 -4.87 -7.78 10.90
C HIS A 17 -4.36 -7.74 12.34
N ASN A 18 -5.10 -8.43 13.24
CA ASN A 18 -4.84 -8.51 14.67
C ASN A 18 -4.57 -7.14 15.33
N ALA A 19 -5.25 -6.11 14.83
CA ALA A 19 -5.16 -4.78 15.37
C ALA A 19 -6.08 -4.62 16.58
N ALA A 20 -5.58 -3.88 17.58
CA ALA A 20 -6.32 -3.39 18.72
C ALA A 20 -5.88 -1.94 18.97
N PHE A 21 -6.07 -1.08 17.97
CA PHE A 21 -5.66 0.32 18.08
C PHE A 21 -6.55 1.09 19.06
N ALA A 22 -5.97 2.06 19.76
CA ALA A 22 -6.76 3.04 20.50
C ALA A 22 -7.27 4.13 19.53
N PRO A 23 -8.59 4.28 19.32
CA PRO A 23 -9.13 5.29 18.41
C PRO A 23 -8.63 6.71 18.73
N GLY A 24 -8.35 7.50 17.69
CA GLY A 24 -7.84 8.87 17.84
C GLY A 24 -6.36 8.98 18.25
N ARG A 25 -5.68 7.89 18.61
CA ARG A 25 -4.24 7.89 18.92
C ARG A 25 -3.40 7.68 17.66
N GLN A 26 -2.16 8.20 17.69
CA GLN A 26 -1.16 7.81 16.70
C GLN A 26 -0.87 6.31 16.84
N ALA A 27 -0.77 5.66 15.69
CA ALA A 27 -0.54 4.23 15.57
C ALA A 27 0.12 3.98 14.22
N ALA A 28 0.81 2.85 14.11
CA ALA A 28 1.50 2.45 12.89
C ALA A 28 1.12 1.03 12.50
N ALA A 29 1.28 0.72 11.21
CA ALA A 29 1.15 -0.62 10.69
C ALA A 29 2.33 -0.93 9.77
N ALA A 30 2.65 -2.21 9.66
CA ALA A 30 3.66 -2.71 8.75
C ALA A 30 3.04 -3.68 7.75
N VAL A 31 3.50 -3.61 6.51
CA VAL A 31 3.19 -4.55 5.43
C VAL A 31 4.49 -4.81 4.66
N ARG A 32 4.69 -6.03 4.16
CA ARG A 32 5.88 -6.34 3.35
C ARG A 32 5.70 -5.80 1.93
N GLN A 33 6.77 -5.29 1.34
CA GLN A 33 6.76 -4.76 -0.03
C GLN A 33 6.24 -5.75 -1.09
N HIS A 34 6.42 -7.06 -0.88
CA HIS A 34 5.94 -8.11 -1.80
C HIS A 34 4.48 -8.53 -1.55
N ASP A 35 3.87 -8.11 -0.42
CA ASP A 35 2.45 -8.33 -0.16
C ASP A 35 1.57 -7.23 -0.78
N ILE A 36 2.16 -6.07 -1.10
CA ILE A 36 1.47 -4.96 -1.75
C ILE A 36 1.32 -5.28 -3.24
N ARG A 37 0.10 -5.15 -3.78
CA ARG A 37 -0.16 -5.33 -5.22
C ARG A 37 -0.41 -3.99 -5.87
N LEU A 38 0.05 -3.83 -7.11
CA LEU A 38 -0.28 -2.66 -7.93
C LEU A 38 -1.40 -3.02 -8.89
N LEU A 39 -2.41 -2.16 -8.97
CA LEU A 39 -3.47 -2.22 -9.96
C LEU A 39 -3.50 -0.91 -10.74
N ALA A 40 -3.85 -0.99 -12.03
CA ALA A 40 -4.16 0.21 -12.80
C ALA A 40 -5.31 0.97 -12.14
N SER A 41 -5.25 2.30 -12.19
CA SER A 41 -6.22 3.18 -11.49
C SER A 41 -7.65 3.09 -12.04
N ASP A 42 -7.83 2.60 -13.27
CA ASP A 42 -9.12 2.33 -13.90
C ASP A 42 -9.75 1.00 -13.47
N ARG A 43 -9.04 0.17 -12.71
CA ARG A 43 -9.55 -1.09 -12.17
C ARG A 43 -10.04 -0.92 -10.75
N GLU A 44 -11.19 -1.52 -10.47
CA GLU A 44 -11.73 -1.60 -9.12
C GLU A 44 -10.83 -2.48 -8.23
N PRO A 45 -10.29 -1.94 -7.13
CA PRO A 45 -9.46 -2.71 -6.21
C PRO A 45 -10.30 -3.78 -5.48
N PRO A 46 -9.78 -5.01 -5.33
CA PRO A 46 -10.45 -6.02 -4.52
C PRO A 46 -10.28 -5.67 -3.03
N GLY A 47 -11.36 -5.26 -2.38
CA GLY A 47 -11.43 -5.02 -0.94
C GLY A 47 -11.17 -3.57 -0.52
N ALA A 48 -11.19 -3.33 0.79
CA ALA A 48 -11.25 -1.98 1.35
C ALA A 48 -9.90 -1.24 1.37
N ASN A 49 -8.78 -1.96 1.31
CA ASN A 49 -7.44 -1.38 1.46
C ASN A 49 -6.83 -1.03 0.11
N ALA A 50 -7.31 0.04 -0.48
CA ALA A 50 -6.76 0.63 -1.70
C ALA A 50 -6.23 2.03 -1.41
N VAL A 51 -4.98 2.28 -1.77
CA VAL A 51 -4.34 3.59 -1.62
C VAL A 51 -3.96 4.08 -3.01
N PRO A 52 -4.46 5.25 -3.47
CA PRO A 52 -4.05 5.81 -4.75
C PRO A 52 -2.61 6.31 -4.67
N GLY A 53 -1.87 6.15 -5.77
CA GLY A 53 -0.49 6.62 -5.85
C GLY A 53 0.02 6.77 -7.29
N THR A 54 1.21 7.33 -7.39
CA THR A 54 1.89 7.61 -8.66
C THR A 54 3.23 6.91 -8.68
N VAL A 55 3.50 6.13 -9.74
CA VAL A 55 4.79 5.45 -9.91
C VAL A 55 5.89 6.49 -10.13
N LEU A 56 6.89 6.53 -9.25
CA LEU A 56 8.05 7.41 -9.41
C LEU A 56 9.16 6.72 -10.21
N ARG A 57 9.41 5.44 -9.93
CA ARG A 57 10.39 4.63 -10.66
C ARG A 57 9.99 3.17 -10.69
N ASN A 58 10.45 2.48 -11.73
CA ASN A 58 10.44 1.03 -11.80
C ASN A 58 11.82 0.53 -12.23
N ILE A 59 12.23 -0.65 -11.73
CA ILE A 59 13.50 -1.29 -12.07
C ILE A 59 13.22 -2.77 -12.30
N PHE A 60 13.51 -3.24 -13.52
CA PHE A 60 13.46 -4.66 -13.85
C PHE A 60 14.71 -5.38 -13.31
N LEU A 61 14.51 -6.41 -12.50
CA LEU A 61 15.57 -7.17 -11.83
C LEU A 61 15.66 -8.62 -12.32
N GLY A 62 15.15 -8.89 -13.53
CA GLY A 62 15.07 -10.24 -14.09
C GLY A 62 13.83 -10.98 -13.59
N ALA A 63 13.90 -11.55 -12.40
CA ALA A 63 12.81 -12.37 -11.84
C ALA A 63 11.68 -11.55 -11.21
N THR A 64 11.90 -10.26 -10.96
CA THR A 64 10.93 -9.36 -10.33
C THR A 64 11.09 -7.95 -10.88
N ARG A 65 10.11 -7.10 -10.59
CA ARG A 65 10.21 -5.66 -10.81
C ARG A 65 10.00 -4.90 -9.51
N ASP A 66 10.95 -4.03 -9.21
CA ASP A 66 10.94 -3.15 -8.04
C ASP A 66 10.35 -1.79 -8.40
N TYR A 67 9.43 -1.31 -7.58
CA TYR A 67 8.72 -0.07 -7.76
C TYR A 67 8.92 0.85 -6.57
N ILE A 68 9.04 2.15 -6.84
CA ILE A 68 8.74 3.18 -5.84
C ILE A 68 7.51 3.92 -6.30
N VAL A 69 6.53 4.01 -5.43
CA VAL A 69 5.26 4.67 -5.67
C VAL A 69 5.07 5.73 -4.59
N GLU A 70 4.78 6.95 -5.03
CA GLU A 70 4.38 8.04 -4.13
C GLU A 70 2.90 7.91 -3.81
N VAL A 71 2.56 8.08 -2.53
CA VAL A 71 1.20 8.17 -2.02
C VAL A 71 1.09 9.44 -1.17
N GLY A 72 -0.14 9.93 -0.99
CA GLY A 72 -0.54 11.12 -0.24
C GLY A 72 0.58 11.95 0.44
N GLY A 73 0.84 13.15 -0.09
CA GLY A 73 1.74 14.12 0.53
C GLY A 73 3.23 13.78 0.46
N GLY A 74 3.65 12.97 -0.52
CA GLY A 74 5.07 12.67 -0.77
C GLY A 74 5.61 11.42 -0.07
N VAL A 75 4.76 10.62 0.57
CA VAL A 75 5.16 9.36 1.20
C VAL A 75 5.51 8.35 0.11
N GLN A 76 6.69 7.72 0.21
CA GLN A 76 7.12 6.73 -0.77
C GLN A 76 7.01 5.32 -0.20
N LEU A 77 6.36 4.45 -0.97
CA LEU A 77 6.30 3.01 -0.70
C LEU A 77 7.12 2.25 -1.73
N ARG A 78 7.80 1.21 -1.27
CA ARG A 78 8.52 0.27 -2.12
C ARG A 78 7.68 -0.98 -2.31
N ILE A 79 7.56 -1.45 -3.55
CA ILE A 79 6.75 -2.60 -3.93
C ILE A 79 7.57 -3.51 -4.82
N THR A 80 7.46 -4.82 -4.61
CA THR A 80 8.07 -5.82 -5.49
C THR A 80 6.97 -6.63 -6.17
N THR A 81 7.00 -6.69 -7.49
CA THR A 81 5.96 -7.35 -8.32
C THR A 81 6.59 -8.40 -9.25
N ALA A 82 5.73 -9.17 -9.91
CA ALA A 82 6.12 -10.06 -10.99
C ALA A 82 6.73 -9.26 -12.18
N PRO A 83 7.64 -9.85 -12.97
CA PRO A 83 8.37 -9.13 -14.01
C PRO A 83 7.47 -8.58 -15.14
N GLU A 84 6.30 -9.19 -15.34
CA GLU A 84 5.29 -8.82 -16.34
C GLU A 84 4.50 -7.56 -15.96
N ALA A 85 4.55 -7.13 -14.70
CA ALA A 85 3.99 -5.83 -14.32
C ALA A 85 4.76 -4.72 -15.03
N ASP A 86 4.05 -3.82 -15.71
CA ASP A 86 4.67 -2.79 -16.55
C ASP A 86 3.98 -1.42 -16.41
N PHE A 87 4.00 -0.89 -15.19
CA PHE A 87 3.61 0.48 -14.93
C PHE A 87 4.79 1.44 -15.15
N ALA A 88 4.67 2.36 -16.11
CA ALA A 88 5.71 3.36 -16.37
C ALA A 88 5.76 4.44 -15.24
N PRO A 89 6.91 5.11 -15.02
CA PRO A 89 6.95 6.33 -14.22
C PRO A 89 5.90 7.35 -14.66
N GLY A 90 5.22 7.99 -13.71
CA GLY A 90 4.08 8.88 -13.93
C GLY A 90 2.72 8.17 -14.00
N SER A 91 2.68 6.83 -14.03
CA SER A 91 1.41 6.10 -14.04
C SER A 91 0.67 6.22 -12.71
N ASN A 92 -0.64 6.47 -12.78
CA ASN A 92 -1.55 6.42 -11.63
C ASN A 92 -1.98 4.97 -11.37
N VAL A 93 -1.77 4.51 -10.14
CA VAL A 93 -2.04 3.14 -9.69
C VAL A 93 -2.80 3.14 -8.38
N ASN A 94 -3.51 2.04 -8.11
CA ASN A 94 -4.01 1.71 -6.80
C ASN A 94 -3.07 0.68 -6.16
N LEU A 95 -2.49 1.02 -5.00
CA LEU A 95 -1.79 0.07 -4.16
C LEU A 95 -2.83 -0.69 -3.34
N VAL A 96 -2.91 -1.99 -3.53
CA VAL A 96 -3.74 -2.89 -2.73
C VAL A 96 -2.90 -3.44 -1.60
N LEU A 97 -3.30 -3.15 -0.36
CA LEU A 97 -2.62 -3.62 0.85
C LEU A 97 -3.53 -4.65 1.53
N PRO A 98 -3.38 -5.97 1.28
CA PRO A 98 -4.30 -6.96 1.81
C PRO A 98 -4.39 -6.86 3.34
N ALA A 99 -5.60 -6.67 3.90
CA ALA A 99 -5.79 -6.42 5.33
C ALA A 99 -5.11 -7.50 6.21
N ALA A 100 -5.18 -8.77 5.78
CA ALA A 100 -4.53 -9.91 6.41
C ALA A 100 -2.99 -9.83 6.49
N ARG A 101 -2.35 -8.95 5.70
CA ARG A 101 -0.89 -8.72 5.63
C ARG A 101 -0.48 -7.38 6.23
N CYS A 102 -1.44 -6.55 6.63
CA CYS A 102 -1.19 -5.29 7.34
C CYS A 102 -1.20 -5.56 8.84
N HIS A 103 -0.04 -5.52 9.50
CA HIS A 103 0.07 -5.80 10.93
C HIS A 103 0.16 -4.51 11.73
N ALA A 104 -0.68 -4.38 12.76
CA ALA A 104 -0.55 -3.32 13.74
C ALA A 104 0.82 -3.39 14.44
N LEU A 105 1.49 -2.25 14.57
CA LEU A 105 2.66 -2.10 15.43
C LEU A 105 2.16 -1.57 16.78
N ILE A 106 2.09 -2.46 17.76
CA ILE A 106 1.65 -2.14 19.12
C ILE A 106 2.92 -1.96 19.96
N ASN A 107 3.17 -0.72 20.39
CA ASN A 107 4.18 -0.38 21.39
C ASN A 107 3.50 -0.18 22.74
#